data_AF-A0A838ELU1-F1
#
_entry.id   AF-A0A838ELU1-F1
#
_cell.length_a   1.000
_cell.length_b   1.000
_cell.length_c   1.000
_cell.angle_alpha   90.00
_cell.angle_beta   90.00
_cell.angle_gamma   90.00
#
_symmetry.space_group_name_H-M   'P 1'
#
loop_
_entity.id
_entity.type
_entity.pdbx_description
1 polymer ?
#
loop_
_entity_poly.entity_id
_entity_poly.type
_entity_poly.pdbx_seq_one_letter_code
_entity_poly.pdbx_strand_id
1 'polypeptide(L)'
;MIPTSSSYPSSSYRGAVSLFTILLLLGLSACTTDSSRSAPPSDAACAPSTTASKNSDHRYLNSISMQDAMSGWGSTYTQKGGFPSGVPTAEQSILHTTDGGCHWRVVKSWKYSMEPSPNFSPFFLSSTLAIVSVNGDVFLTKNAGASWSSLALPAPSQQRAFPQQVF
;
A
#
# COMPACT_ATOMS: atom_id res chain seq x y z
N MET A 1 10.77 57.18 -35.96
CA MET A 1 9.68 57.87 -36.68
C MET A 1 8.92 56.81 -37.46
N ILE A 2 7.71 56.49 -37.01
CA ILE A 2 6.80 55.52 -37.61
C ILE A 2 5.54 56.32 -37.96
N PRO A 3 5.07 56.36 -39.23
CA PRO A 3 3.79 56.94 -39.53
C PRO A 3 2.67 55.90 -39.40
N THR A 4 1.58 56.43 -38.90
CA THR A 4 0.34 55.87 -38.39
C THR A 4 -0.59 55.32 -39.47
N SER A 5 -1.29 54.23 -39.14
CA SER A 5 -2.46 53.69 -39.85
C SER A 5 -3.66 54.64 -39.79
N SER A 6 -4.33 54.86 -40.92
CA SER A 6 -5.60 55.59 -41.00
C SER A 6 -6.82 54.67 -40.99
N SER A 7 -7.90 55.24 -40.47
CA SER A 7 -9.15 54.71 -39.96
C SER A 7 -10.40 54.84 -40.86
N TYR A 8 -11.37 53.91 -40.66
CA TYR A 8 -12.87 54.02 -40.60
C TYR A 8 -13.71 54.26 -41.89
N PRO A 9 -15.02 53.86 -41.98
CA PRO A 9 -16.04 53.88 -40.90
C PRO A 9 -17.09 52.73 -40.81
N SER A 10 -17.57 52.46 -39.58
CA SER A 10 -18.93 52.65 -39.03
C SER A 10 -20.02 51.63 -39.40
N SER A 11 -20.41 50.81 -38.41
CA SER A 11 -21.78 50.33 -38.23
C SER A 11 -22.18 50.57 -36.77
N SER A 12 -23.34 51.21 -36.63
CA SER A 12 -23.89 51.84 -35.44
C SER A 12 -24.56 50.87 -34.47
N TYR A 13 -24.35 51.18 -33.19
CA TYR A 13 -25.00 50.73 -31.96
C TYR A 13 -26.54 50.64 -32.00
N ARG A 14 -27.11 49.65 -31.27
CA ARG A 14 -28.36 49.80 -30.49
C ARG A 14 -28.55 48.67 -29.45
N GLY A 15 -28.61 49.05 -28.15
CA GLY A 15 -29.24 48.32 -27.03
C GLY A 15 -28.28 47.55 -26.09
N ALA A 16 -27.66 48.18 -25.08
CA ALA A 16 -28.12 48.26 -23.66
C ALA A 16 -28.19 46.87 -22.97
N VAL A 17 -27.17 46.39 -22.26
CA VAL A 17 -26.72 46.70 -20.87
C VAL A 17 -27.85 46.64 -19.82
N SER A 18 -27.63 45.75 -18.85
CA SER A 18 -28.16 45.74 -17.46
C SER A 18 -29.39 44.87 -17.17
N LEU A 19 -29.14 43.73 -16.50
CA LEU A 19 -29.84 43.32 -15.28
C LEU A 19 -29.03 42.21 -14.60
N PHE A 20 -27.94 42.62 -13.95
CA PHE A 20 -27.46 41.92 -12.77
C PHE A 20 -28.49 42.14 -11.65
N THR A 21 -28.66 41.14 -10.79
CA THR A 21 -29.45 41.08 -9.54
C THR A 21 -30.89 40.56 -9.62
N ILE A 22 -31.15 39.61 -8.70
CA ILE A 22 -32.42 38.98 -8.27
C ILE A 22 -32.79 37.66 -8.95
N LEU A 23 -32.13 36.58 -8.49
CA LEU A 23 -32.82 35.34 -8.09
C LEU A 23 -31.96 34.59 -7.06
N LEU A 24 -31.79 35.25 -5.91
CA LEU A 24 -31.42 34.59 -4.66
C LEU A 24 -32.71 34.06 -4.02
N LEU A 25 -32.65 32.84 -3.50
CA LEU A 25 -33.65 32.14 -2.67
C LEU A 25 -34.79 31.43 -3.43
N LEU A 26 -34.60 30.14 -3.68
CA LEU A 26 -35.49 29.05 -3.24
C LEU A 26 -34.86 27.72 -3.64
N GLY A 27 -34.38 26.96 -2.66
CA GLY A 27 -33.79 25.64 -2.90
C GLY A 27 -32.95 25.10 -1.75
N LEU A 28 -33.37 25.31 -0.50
CA LEU A 28 -32.96 24.43 0.59
C LEU A 28 -33.56 23.04 0.30
N SER A 29 -32.77 22.12 -0.22
CA SER A 29 -33.11 20.70 -0.11
C SER A 29 -31.85 19.83 -0.12
N ALA A 30 -31.66 19.19 1.02
CA ALA A 30 -30.81 18.05 1.31
C ALA A 30 -29.31 18.21 1.00
N CYS A 31 -28.57 18.53 2.06
CA CYS A 31 -27.34 17.79 2.32
C CYS A 31 -27.73 16.31 2.42
N THR A 32 -27.74 15.58 1.30
CA THR A 32 -27.76 14.13 1.37
C THR A 32 -26.37 13.75 1.84
N THR A 33 -26.27 13.46 3.14
CA THR A 33 -25.30 12.50 3.64
C THR A 33 -25.51 11.23 2.83
N ASP A 34 -24.82 11.09 1.69
CA ASP A 34 -24.64 9.79 1.08
C ASP A 34 -23.59 9.05 1.92
N SER A 35 -24.01 8.70 3.13
CA SER A 35 -23.30 7.78 4.02
C SER A 35 -23.62 6.33 3.65
N SER A 36 -24.17 6.08 2.46
CA SER A 36 -24.11 4.77 1.86
C SER A 36 -22.91 4.71 0.92
N ARG A 37 -21.70 4.58 1.50
CA ARG A 37 -20.76 3.66 0.88
C ARG A 37 -21.47 2.32 0.92
N SER A 38 -22.25 2.02 -0.12
CA SER A 38 -22.58 0.64 -0.46
C SER A 38 -21.23 -0.07 -0.39
N ALA A 39 -21.15 -1.12 0.43
CA ALA A 39 -20.04 -2.03 0.30
C ALA A 39 -19.97 -2.35 -1.21
N PRO A 40 -18.82 -2.13 -1.88
CA PRO A 40 -18.71 -2.47 -3.28
C PRO A 40 -19.24 -3.90 -3.41
N PRO A 41 -20.08 -4.19 -4.43
CA PRO A 41 -20.68 -5.52 -4.59
C PRO A 41 -19.56 -6.53 -4.40
N SER A 42 -19.76 -7.49 -3.48
CA SER A 42 -18.77 -8.53 -3.22
C SER A 42 -18.43 -9.14 -4.57
N ASP A 43 -17.28 -8.79 -5.11
CA ASP A 43 -16.91 -9.22 -6.45
C ASP A 43 -16.90 -10.74 -6.40
N ALA A 44 -17.61 -11.39 -7.31
CA ALA A 44 -17.75 -12.85 -7.30
C ALA A 44 -16.38 -13.54 -7.40
N ALA A 45 -15.38 -12.82 -7.95
CA ALA A 45 -13.98 -13.22 -7.93
C ALA A 45 -13.39 -13.32 -6.51
N CYS A 46 -13.89 -12.58 -5.53
CA CYS A 46 -13.41 -12.54 -4.14
C CYS A 46 -14.18 -13.51 -3.22
N ALA A 47 -14.83 -14.53 -3.78
CA ALA A 47 -15.59 -15.49 -3.01
C ALA A 47 -14.69 -16.22 -2.00
N PRO A 48 -15.12 -16.37 -0.73
CA PRO A 48 -14.33 -17.04 0.27
C PRO A 48 -14.12 -18.52 -0.09
N SER A 49 -12.88 -19.01 0.08
CA SER A 49 -12.61 -20.44 -0.02
C SER A 49 -13.36 -21.19 1.08
N THR A 50 -14.23 -22.13 0.69
CA THR A 50 -15.06 -22.92 1.62
C THR A 50 -14.29 -24.01 2.36
N THR A 51 -12.95 -24.01 2.29
CA THR A 51 -12.13 -25.03 2.93
C THR A 51 -11.92 -24.67 4.40
N ALA A 52 -12.77 -25.20 5.28
CA ALA A 52 -12.56 -25.12 6.72
C ALA A 52 -11.24 -25.84 7.08
N SER A 53 -10.22 -25.06 7.43
CA SER A 53 -8.92 -25.56 7.87
C SER A 53 -9.07 -26.22 9.26
N LYS A 54 -9.08 -27.56 9.31
CA LYS A 54 -8.95 -28.35 10.56
C LYS A 54 -7.51 -28.37 11.09
N ASN A 55 -6.76 -27.29 10.89
CA ASN A 55 -5.33 -27.30 11.16
C ASN A 55 -5.05 -26.69 12.54
N SER A 56 -4.31 -27.42 13.38
CA SER A 56 -3.84 -26.95 14.69
C SER A 56 -2.72 -25.90 14.58
N ASP A 57 -2.37 -25.50 13.36
CA ASP A 57 -1.42 -24.43 13.10
C ASP A 57 -1.98 -23.08 13.60
N HIS A 58 -1.22 -22.40 14.45
CA HIS A 58 -1.53 -21.02 14.81
C HIS A 58 -1.03 -20.10 13.70
N ARG A 59 -1.94 -19.36 13.09
CA ARG A 59 -1.65 -18.44 11.99
C ARG A 59 -1.94 -17.02 12.43
N TYR A 60 -0.95 -16.17 12.31
CA TYR A 60 -1.00 -14.76 12.65
C TYR A 60 -0.79 -13.95 11.38
N LEU A 61 -1.68 -12.98 11.16
CA LEU A 61 -1.48 -11.94 10.18
C LEU A 61 -0.77 -10.77 10.88
N ASN A 62 0.43 -10.45 10.44
CA ASN A 62 1.26 -9.43 11.10
C ASN A 62 1.02 -8.05 10.51
N SER A 63 0.95 -7.94 9.18
CA SER A 63 0.69 -6.66 8.50
C SER A 63 0.02 -6.85 7.15
N ILE A 64 -0.74 -5.83 6.74
CA ILE A 64 -1.25 -5.64 5.39
C ILE A 64 -0.93 -4.19 4.99
N SER A 65 -0.45 -4.01 3.76
CA SER A 65 -0.19 -2.69 3.16
C SER A 65 -0.69 -2.70 1.72
N MET A 66 -1.78 -2.00 1.46
CA MET A 66 -2.25 -1.76 0.10
C MET A 66 -1.49 -0.56 -0.48
N GLN A 67 -0.92 -0.75 -1.66
CA GLN A 67 -0.11 0.27 -2.35
C GLN A 67 -0.97 1.07 -3.32
N ASP A 68 -2.03 0.43 -3.85
CA ASP A 68 -3.09 1.03 -4.64
C ASP A 68 -4.38 0.19 -4.47
N ALA A 69 -5.41 0.47 -5.26
CA ALA A 69 -6.71 -0.22 -5.17
C ALA A 69 -6.64 -1.72 -5.52
N MET A 70 -5.63 -2.14 -6.30
CA MET A 70 -5.49 -3.51 -6.80
C MET A 70 -4.29 -4.24 -6.19
N SER A 71 -3.22 -3.52 -5.84
CA SER A 71 -1.96 -4.12 -5.44
C SER A 71 -1.67 -3.91 -3.97
N GLY A 72 -1.23 -4.98 -3.30
CA GLY A 72 -0.91 -4.93 -1.88
C GLY A 72 0.05 -6.02 -1.46
N TRP A 73 0.58 -5.83 -0.26
CA TRP A 73 1.47 -6.75 0.42
C TRP A 73 0.92 -7.16 1.77
N GLY A 74 1.23 -8.38 2.19
CA GLY A 74 0.89 -8.88 3.51
C GLY A 74 2.08 -9.60 4.11
N SER A 75 2.09 -9.76 5.43
CA SER A 75 3.02 -10.65 6.09
C SER A 75 2.32 -11.49 7.14
N THR A 76 2.73 -12.76 7.24
CA THR A 76 2.13 -13.72 8.17
C THR A 76 3.20 -14.47 8.93
N TYR A 77 2.82 -14.93 10.11
CA TYR A 77 3.57 -15.89 10.92
C TYR A 77 2.72 -17.13 11.13
N THR A 78 3.26 -18.31 10.85
CA THR A 78 2.61 -19.59 11.12
C THR A 78 3.48 -20.38 12.06
N GLN A 79 2.92 -20.76 13.21
CA GLN A 79 3.51 -21.75 14.10
C GLN A 79 2.81 -23.09 13.85
N LYS A 80 3.62 -24.11 13.57
CA LYS A 80 3.16 -25.47 13.31
C LYS A 80 3.72 -26.43 14.35
N GLY A 81 2.84 -27.27 14.89
CA GLY A 81 3.19 -28.19 15.98
C GLY A 81 3.38 -27.45 17.31
N GLY A 82 3.85 -28.19 18.31
CA GLY A 82 3.81 -27.78 19.72
C GLY A 82 3.09 -28.84 20.55
N PHE A 83 3.37 -28.85 21.85
CA PHE A 83 2.95 -29.91 22.76
C PHE A 83 1.45 -30.23 22.61
N PRO A 84 1.03 -31.51 22.51
CA PRO A 84 1.83 -32.74 22.66
C PRO A 84 2.44 -33.30 21.35
N SER A 85 2.34 -32.57 20.22
CA SER A 85 2.43 -33.15 18.87
C SER A 85 3.81 -33.16 18.18
N GLY A 86 4.84 -32.53 18.74
CA GLY A 86 6.21 -32.55 18.19
C GLY A 86 7.00 -31.25 18.35
N VAL A 87 8.14 -31.16 17.67
CA VAL A 87 9.02 -29.98 17.66
C VAL A 87 8.29 -28.81 17.00
N PRO A 88 8.10 -27.66 17.69
CA PRO A 88 7.46 -26.51 17.09
C PRO A 88 8.32 -25.99 15.94
N THR A 89 7.69 -25.76 14.80
CA THR A 89 8.28 -25.12 13.63
C THR A 89 7.58 -23.81 13.37
N ALA A 90 8.29 -22.87 12.78
CA ALA A 90 7.77 -21.55 12.49
C ALA A 90 8.03 -21.19 11.02
N GLU A 91 7.09 -20.48 10.41
CA GLU A 91 7.20 -19.94 9.06
C GLU A 91 6.77 -18.48 9.04
N GLN A 92 7.63 -17.61 8.52
CA GLN A 92 7.27 -16.23 8.19
C GLN A 92 7.14 -16.11 6.67
N SER A 93 6.05 -15.50 6.22
CA SER A 93 5.75 -15.38 4.79
C SER A 93 5.43 -13.95 4.40
N ILE A 94 5.83 -13.57 3.19
CA ILE A 94 5.37 -12.38 2.49
C ILE A 94 4.33 -12.78 1.47
N LEU A 95 3.21 -12.08 1.51
CA LEU A 95 2.08 -12.21 0.62
C LEU A 95 2.04 -11.02 -0.35
N HIS A 96 1.53 -11.25 -1.55
CA HIS A 96 1.26 -10.22 -2.54
C HIS A 96 -0.11 -10.44 -3.19
N THR A 97 -0.81 -9.36 -3.50
CA THR A 97 -2.08 -9.36 -4.23
C THR A 97 -2.00 -8.39 -5.41
N THR A 98 -2.76 -8.68 -6.45
CA THR A 98 -2.96 -7.82 -7.64
C THR A 98 -4.44 -7.64 -7.96
N ASP A 99 -5.33 -8.05 -7.05
CA ASP A 99 -6.78 -8.04 -7.22
C ASP A 99 -7.52 -7.44 -6.01
N GLY A 100 -6.92 -6.41 -5.40
CA GLY A 100 -7.54 -5.67 -4.30
C GLY A 100 -7.61 -6.45 -2.99
N GLY A 101 -6.80 -7.50 -2.86
CA GLY A 101 -6.76 -8.35 -1.67
C GLY A 101 -7.77 -9.50 -1.69
N CYS A 102 -8.37 -9.78 -2.85
CA CYS A 102 -9.28 -10.91 -3.03
C CYS A 102 -8.53 -12.24 -3.01
N HIS A 103 -7.36 -12.28 -3.64
CA HIS A 103 -6.43 -13.40 -3.55
C HIS A 103 -5.04 -12.91 -3.13
N TRP A 104 -4.44 -13.66 -2.22
CA TRP A 104 -3.09 -13.43 -1.74
C TRP A 104 -2.22 -14.63 -2.08
N ARG A 105 -1.09 -14.38 -2.75
CA ARG A 105 -0.09 -15.42 -3.02
C ARG A 105 1.11 -15.25 -2.11
N VAL A 106 1.65 -16.36 -1.61
CA VAL A 106 2.95 -16.36 -0.94
C VAL A 106 4.03 -16.14 -2.00
N VAL A 107 4.80 -15.06 -1.86
CA VAL A 107 5.91 -14.72 -2.77
C VAL A 107 7.27 -15.00 -2.15
N LYS A 108 7.33 -15.18 -0.83
CA LYS A 108 8.55 -15.59 -0.11
C LYS A 108 8.17 -16.17 1.25
N SER A 109 8.88 -17.22 1.67
CA SER A 109 8.80 -17.77 3.01
C SER A 109 10.18 -18.06 3.57
N TRP A 110 10.28 -17.99 4.90
CA TRP A 110 11.43 -18.46 5.67
C TRP A 110 10.93 -19.39 6.77
N LYS A 111 11.58 -20.55 6.90
CA LYS A 111 11.21 -21.61 7.84
C LYS A 111 12.28 -21.75 8.91
N TYR A 112 11.83 -21.99 10.13
CA TYR A 112 12.68 -22.06 11.31
C TYR A 112 12.30 -23.27 12.15
N SER A 113 13.31 -23.91 12.73
CA SER A 113 13.16 -25.13 13.52
C SER A 113 12.85 -24.89 15.00
N MET A 114 12.64 -23.64 15.44
CA MET A 114 12.44 -23.29 16.86
C MET A 114 12.05 -21.82 17.09
N GLU A 115 11.54 -21.54 18.29
CA GLU A 115 11.31 -20.22 18.90
C GLU A 115 12.55 -19.75 19.70
N PRO A 116 12.80 -18.42 19.82
CA PRO A 116 11.99 -17.35 19.26
C PRO A 116 12.13 -17.27 17.74
N SER A 117 11.04 -16.94 17.04
CA SER A 117 11.12 -16.59 15.63
C SER A 117 12.13 -15.45 15.45
N PRO A 118 12.97 -15.47 14.40
CA PRO A 118 13.92 -14.40 14.21
C PRO A 118 13.23 -13.07 13.98
N ASN A 119 13.98 -11.99 14.23
CA ASN A 119 13.56 -10.64 13.89
C ASN A 119 13.21 -10.57 12.41
N PHE A 120 11.99 -10.10 12.14
CA PHE A 120 11.41 -10.04 10.81
C PHE A 120 10.72 -8.70 10.61
N SER A 121 11.25 -7.92 9.67
CA SER A 121 10.80 -6.55 9.44
C SER A 121 10.63 -6.32 7.94
N PRO A 122 9.40 -6.48 7.41
CA PRO A 122 9.10 -6.14 6.03
C PRO A 122 8.82 -4.64 5.87
N PHE A 123 9.28 -4.09 4.75
CA PHE A 123 9.03 -2.72 4.31
C PHE A 123 8.56 -2.75 2.85
N PHE A 124 7.32 -2.32 2.64
CA PHE A 124 6.68 -2.33 1.32
C PHE A 124 6.69 -0.93 0.73
N LEU A 125 7.54 -0.69 -0.28
CA LEU A 125 7.83 0.64 -0.81
C LEU A 125 6.95 1.01 -2.01
N SER A 126 6.56 0.03 -2.82
CA SER A 126 5.60 0.20 -3.92
C SER A 126 4.87 -1.12 -4.20
N SER A 127 4.05 -1.20 -5.25
CA SER A 127 3.41 -2.45 -5.69
C SER A 127 4.39 -3.52 -6.16
N THR A 128 5.63 -3.14 -6.52
CA THR A 128 6.66 -4.05 -7.04
C THR A 128 7.94 -4.11 -6.21
N LEU A 129 8.17 -3.11 -5.35
CA LEU A 129 9.40 -2.95 -4.56
C LEU A 129 9.14 -3.24 -3.08
N ALA A 130 9.89 -4.19 -2.53
CA ALA A 130 9.86 -4.49 -1.10
C ALA A 130 11.25 -4.88 -0.57
N ILE A 131 11.50 -4.52 0.68
CA ILE A 131 12.69 -4.88 1.43
C ILE A 131 12.25 -5.68 2.66
N VAL A 132 12.95 -6.75 2.98
CA VAL A 132 12.68 -7.53 4.19
C VAL A 132 13.99 -7.77 4.93
N SER A 133 14.04 -7.38 6.19
CA SER A 133 15.12 -7.78 7.09
C SER A 133 14.73 -9.05 7.83
N VAL A 134 15.60 -10.05 7.79
CA VAL A 134 15.43 -11.34 8.47
C VAL A 134 16.73 -11.67 9.19
N ASN A 135 16.72 -11.66 10.52
CA ASN A 135 17.90 -11.95 11.34
C ASN A 135 19.16 -11.13 10.97
N GLY A 136 18.98 -9.88 10.52
CA GLY A 136 20.07 -9.01 10.08
C GLY A 136 20.43 -9.10 8.60
N ASP A 137 20.03 -10.18 7.90
CA ASP A 137 20.13 -10.25 6.46
C ASP A 137 19.03 -9.40 5.80
N VAL A 138 19.39 -8.72 4.71
CA VAL A 138 18.44 -7.87 3.98
C VAL A 138 18.15 -8.49 2.61
N PHE A 139 16.87 -8.66 2.31
CA PHE A 139 16.37 -9.16 1.03
C PHE A 139 15.61 -8.06 0.30
N LEU A 140 15.81 -7.96 -1.00
CA LEU A 140 15.16 -6.98 -1.87
C LEU A 140 14.47 -7.69 -3.03
N THR A 141 13.24 -7.28 -3.33
CA THR A 141 12.58 -7.57 -4.60
C THR A 141 12.28 -6.27 -5.33
N LYS A 142 12.37 -6.29 -6.67
CA LYS A 142 11.96 -5.18 -7.55
C LYS A 142 10.84 -5.58 -8.51
N ASN A 143 10.30 -6.79 -8.36
CA ASN A 143 9.37 -7.42 -9.29
C ASN A 143 8.23 -8.14 -8.55
N ALA A 144 7.66 -7.48 -7.55
CA ALA A 144 6.50 -7.97 -6.80
C ALA A 144 6.72 -9.35 -6.17
N GLY A 145 7.96 -9.63 -5.76
CA GLY A 145 8.34 -10.89 -5.11
C GLY A 145 8.55 -12.06 -6.06
N ALA A 146 8.52 -11.86 -7.39
CA ALA A 146 8.84 -12.92 -8.34
C ALA A 146 10.30 -13.38 -8.22
N SER A 147 11.22 -12.48 -7.86
CA SER A 147 12.57 -12.83 -7.41
C SER A 147 13.05 -11.93 -6.27
N TRP A 148 14.01 -12.45 -5.51
CA TRP A 148 14.60 -11.79 -4.35
C TRP A 148 16.12 -11.89 -4.41
N SER A 149 16.78 -10.77 -4.14
CA SER A 149 18.24 -10.68 -4.03
C SER A 149 18.62 -10.42 -2.59
N SER A 150 19.64 -11.12 -2.10
CA SER A 150 20.28 -10.81 -0.81
C SER A 150 21.17 -9.58 -1.00
N LEU A 151 21.03 -8.60 -0.12
CA LEU A 151 21.88 -7.40 -0.08
C LEU A 151 22.91 -7.56 1.02
N ALA A 152 24.19 -7.53 0.65
CA ALA A 152 25.27 -7.37 1.60
C ALA A 152 25.32 -5.91 2.05
N LEU A 153 25.05 -5.66 3.32
CA LEU A 153 25.30 -4.34 3.91
C LEU A 153 26.82 -4.16 4.07
N PRO A 154 27.36 -2.94 3.85
CA PRO A 154 28.74 -2.66 4.19
C PRO A 154 28.98 -3.05 5.64
N ALA A 155 30.01 -3.87 5.91
CA ALA A 155 30.44 -4.10 7.28
C ALA A 155 30.71 -2.73 7.92
N PRO A 156 30.36 -2.51 9.20
CA PRO A 156 30.62 -1.24 9.86
C PRO A 156 32.13 -0.99 9.91
N SER A 157 32.66 -0.34 8.89
CA SER A 157 34.02 0.17 8.86
C SER A 157 34.03 1.39 9.77
N GLN A 158 34.28 1.15 11.06
CA GLN A 158 34.38 2.13 12.13
C GLN A 158 33.36 3.26 12.03
N GLN A 159 32.26 3.15 12.78
CA GLN A 159 31.45 4.32 13.12
C GLN A 159 32.42 5.42 13.58
N ARG A 160 32.67 6.40 12.71
CA ARG A 160 33.61 7.48 13.00
C ARG A 160 33.06 8.11 14.27
N ALA A 161 33.80 8.00 15.37
CA ALA A 161 33.43 8.65 16.60
C ALA A 161 33.19 10.11 16.25
N PHE A 162 31.98 10.60 16.47
CA PHE A 162 31.76 12.03 16.42
C PHE A 162 32.69 12.61 17.49
N PRO A 163 33.68 13.45 17.14
CA PRO A 163 34.50 14.07 18.15
C PRO A 163 33.55 14.79 19.10
N GLN A 164 33.60 14.42 20.38
CA GLN A 164 32.89 15.17 21.41
C GLN A 164 33.37 16.61 21.28
N GLN A 165 32.47 17.52 20.88
CA GLN A 165 32.75 18.95 20.99
C GLN A 165 32.94 19.22 22.47
N VAL A 166 34.19 19.44 22.87
CA VAL A 166 34.50 19.99 24.18
C VAL A 166 33.98 21.43 24.14
N PHE A 167 32.93 21.68 24.93
CA PHE A 167 32.47 23.03 25.26
C PHE A 167 33.48 23.73 26.17
#